data_AF-A0A0Q5MQ34-F1
#
_entry.id   AF-A0A0Q5MQ34-F1
#
_cell.length_a   1.000
_cell.length_b   1.000
_cell.length_c   1.000
_cell.angle_alpha   90.00
_cell.angle_beta   90.00
_cell.angle_gamma   90.00
#
_symmetry.space_group_name_H-M   'P 1'
#
loop_
_entity.id
_entity.type
_entity.pdbx_description
1 polymer ?
#
loop_
_entity_poly.entity_id
_entity_poly.type
_entity_poly.pdbx_seq_one_letter_code
_entity_poly.pdbx_strand_id
1 'polypeptide(L)' 'MSDHKPTPTPLELSAADAAVADQYAAKWGCTRDEAVTRMVAEQLRHLYAQPRRAPARVLPFPKR' A
#
# COMPACT_ATOMS: atom_id res chain seq x y z
N MET A 1 9.39 16.70 -16.91
CA MET A 1 9.00 15.87 -15.76
C MET A 1 7.52 15.61 -15.91
N SER A 2 7.11 14.35 -16.04
CA SER A 2 5.70 14.03 -16.28
C SER A 2 4.93 14.11 -14.96
N ASP A 3 4.16 15.18 -14.78
CA ASP A 3 3.16 15.30 -13.71
C ASP A 3 2.03 14.30 -13.95
N HIS A 4 2.26 13.03 -13.61
CA HIS A 4 1.16 12.07 -13.44
C HIS A 4 0.37 12.47 -12.20
N LYS A 5 -0.60 13.37 -12.37
CA LYS A 5 -1.66 13.54 -11.39
C LYS A 5 -2.42 12.22 -11.31
N PRO A 6 -2.46 11.55 -10.14
CA PRO A 6 -3.21 10.33 -9.98
C PRO A 6 -4.68 10.63 -10.28
N THR A 7 -5.26 9.90 -11.23
CA THR A 7 -6.69 10.02 -11.53
C THR A 7 -7.46 9.43 -10.34
N PRO A 8 -8.40 10.18 -9.73
CA PRO A 8 -9.19 9.66 -8.63
C PRO A 8 -9.98 8.44 -9.13
N THR A 9 -9.70 7.27 -8.56
CA THR A 9 -10.39 6.04 -8.92
C THR A 9 -11.55 5.87 -7.94
N PRO A 10 -12.81 5.77 -8.41
CA PRO A 10 -13.94 5.55 -7.51
C PRO A 10 -13.77 4.17 -6.86
N LEU A 11 -13.72 4.16 -5.54
CA LEU A 11 -13.59 2.95 -4.73
C LEU A 11 -14.82 2.84 -3.83
N GLU A 12 -15.58 1.76 -4.00
CA GLU A 12 -16.66 1.45 -3.08
C GLU A 12 -16.08 0.78 -1.84
N LEU A 13 -16.17 1.47 -0.71
CA LEU A 13 -15.74 0.96 0.60
C LEU A 13 -16.90 0.31 1.32
N SER A 14 -16.64 -0.80 2.02
CA SER A 14 -17.62 -1.36 2.95
C SER A 14 -17.89 -0.37 4.09
N ALA A 15 -19.06 -0.47 4.73
CA ALA A 15 -19.42 0.39 5.85
C ALA A 15 -18.45 0.27 7.05
N ALA A 16 -17.81 -0.88 7.21
CA ALA A 16 -16.80 -1.08 8.25
C ALA A 16 -15.50 -0.32 7.92
N ASP A 17 -15.00 -0.47 6.69
CA ASP A 17 -13.76 0.18 6.24
C ASP A 17 -13.90 1.70 6.21
N ALA A 18 -15.09 2.16 5.82
CA ALA A 18 -15.52 3.54 5.90
C ALA A 18 -15.32 4.13 7.31
N ALA A 19 -15.84 3.45 8.33
CA ALA A 19 -15.77 3.92 9.71
C ALA A 19 -14.32 3.94 10.24
N VAL A 20 -13.49 2.98 9.84
CA VAL A 20 -12.07 2.96 10.21
C VAL A 20 -11.33 4.12 9.56
N ALA A 21 -11.60 4.40 8.29
CA ALA A 21 -11.02 5.55 7.58
C ALA A 21 -11.43 6.88 8.23
N ASP A 22 -12.70 7.01 8.65
CA ASP A 22 -13.20 8.21 9.34
C ASP A 22 -12.55 8.39 10.73
N GLN A 23 -12.36 7.31 11.49
CA GLN A 23 -11.64 7.36 12.77
C GLN A 23 -10.18 7.77 12.59
N TYR A 24 -9.52 7.22 11.56
CA TYR A 24 -8.15 7.60 11.23
C TYR A 24 -8.07 9.07 10.82
N ALA A 25 -8.99 9.52 9.96
CA ALA A 25 -9.12 10.90 9.53
C ALA A 25 -9.29 11.85 10.72
N ALA A 26 -10.18 11.51 11.66
CA ALA A 26 -10.40 12.29 12.87
C ALA A 26 -9.16 12.37 13.78
N LYS A 27 -8.41 11.25 13.89
CA LYS A 27 -7.20 11.19 14.72
C LYS A 27 -6.06 12.05 14.18
N TRP A 28 -5.93 12.14 12.87
CA TRP A 28 -4.80 12.81 12.20
C TRP A 28 -5.17 14.15 11.56
N GLY A 29 -6.43 14.57 11.66
CA GLY A 29 -6.93 15.82 11.08
C GLY A 29 -6.81 15.87 9.56
N CYS A 30 -6.96 14.72 8.89
CA CYS A 30 -6.87 14.62 7.43
C CYS A 30 -8.23 14.29 6.82
N THR A 31 -8.35 14.41 5.50
CA THR A 31 -9.55 13.96 4.79
C THR A 31 -9.63 12.43 4.76
N ARG A 32 -10.83 11.90 4.50
CA ARG A 32 -11.05 10.46 4.38
C ARG A 32 -10.24 9.84 3.25
N ASP A 33 -10.13 10.50 2.10
CA ASP A 33 -9.34 10.02 0.96
C ASP A 33 -7.85 9.95 1.28
N GLU A 34 -7.33 10.95 1.99
CA GLU A 34 -5.94 10.96 2.46
C GLU A 34 -5.69 9.86 3.50
N ALA A 35 -6.65 9.62 4.40
CA ALA A 35 -6.58 8.55 5.38
C ALA A 35 -6.49 7.18 4.68
N VAL A 36 -7.40 6.91 3.73
CA VAL A 36 -7.41 5.66 2.95
C VAL A 36 -6.09 5.50 2.18
N THR A 37 -5.63 6.55 1.52
CA THR A 37 -4.37 6.53 0.75
C THR A 37 -3.17 6.18 1.63
N ARG A 38 -3.09 6.78 2.83
CA ARG A 38 -2.01 6.50 3.78
C ARG A 38 -2.07 5.07 4.31
N MET A 39 -3.25 4.61 4.72
CA MET A 39 -3.45 3.25 5.21
C MET A 39 -3.05 2.20 4.15
N VAL A 40 -3.50 2.39 2.90
CA VAL A 40 -3.13 1.51 1.79
C VAL A 40 -1.62 1.56 1.51
N ALA A 41 -1.01 2.76 1.52
CA ALA A 41 0.42 2.90 1.31
C ALA A 41 1.25 2.18 2.38
N GLU A 42 0.84 2.24 3.66
CA GLU A 42 1.47 1.49 4.74
C GLU A 42 1.31 -0.02 4.55
N GLN A 43 0.11 -0.49 4.19
CA GLN A 43 -0.13 -1.91 3.97
C GLN A 43 0.66 -2.46 2.78
N LEU A 44 0.74 -1.70 1.68
CA LEU A 44 1.59 -2.03 0.53
C LEU A 44 3.07 -2.06 0.93
N ARG A 45 3.53 -1.10 1.74
CA ARG A 45 4.89 -1.15 2.29
C ARG A 45 5.12 -2.41 3.10
N HIS A 46 4.20 -2.82 3.96
CA HIS A 46 4.35 -4.07 4.72
C HIS A 46 4.39 -5.31 3.80
N LEU A 47 3.58 -5.35 2.75
CA LEU A 47 3.53 -6.47 1.81
C LEU A 47 4.76 -6.55 0.90
N TYR A 48 5.26 -5.41 0.43
CA TYR A 48 6.30 -5.35 -0.60
C TYR A 48 7.69 -4.97 -0.08
N ALA A 49 7.81 -4.34 1.10
CA ALA A 49 9.11 -4.05 1.71
C ALA A 49 9.69 -5.26 2.45
N GLN A 50 8.92 -6.32 2.68
CA GLN A 50 9.52 -7.58 3.06
C GLN A 50 10.22 -8.17 1.81
N PRO A 51 11.56 -8.28 1.78
CA PRO A 51 12.19 -9.10 0.77
C PRO A 51 11.59 -10.48 0.95
N ARG A 52 10.90 -10.98 -0.08
CA ARG A 52 10.55 -12.40 -0.17
C ARG A 52 11.81 -13.14 0.27
N ARG A 53 11.75 -13.82 1.41
CA ARG A 53 12.80 -14.72 1.90
C ARG A 53 12.88 -15.89 0.91
N ALA A 54 13.32 -15.60 -0.30
CA ALA A 54 13.81 -16.60 -1.21
C ALA A 54 15.23 -16.88 -0.71
N PRO A 55 15.51 -18.05 -0.11
CA PRO A 55 16.86 -18.55 -0.24
C PRO A 55 17.04 -18.75 -1.74
N ALA A 56 17.64 -17.77 -2.42
CA ALA A 56 18.21 -17.98 -3.74
C ALA A 56 19.35 -18.99 -3.54
N ARG A 57 18.98 -20.27 -3.46
CA ARG A 57 19.89 -21.39 -3.63
C ARG A 57 20.26 -21.35 -5.11
N VAL A 58 21.20 -20.47 -5.45
CA VAL A 58 21.88 -20.49 -6.73
C VAL A 58 22.56 -21.85 -6.76
N LEU A 59 21.96 -22.80 -7.49
CA LEU A 59 22.62 -24.06 -7.80
C LEU A 59 23.91 -23.69 -8.54
N PRO A 60 25.08 -24.20 -8.10
CA PRO A 60 26.31 -23.97 -8.84
C PRO A 60 26.17 -24.76 -10.14
N PHE A 61 25.89 -24.08 -11.25
CA PHE A 61 26.08 -24.69 -12.54
C PHE A 61 27.55 -25.11 -12.62
N PRO A 62 27.87 -26.38 -12.94
CA PRO A 62 29.25 -26.76 -13.17
C PRO A 62 29.74 -26.02 -14.42
N LYS A 63 30.82 -25.25 -14.28
CA LYS A 63 31.54 -24.67 -15.43
C LYS A 63 31.93 -25.82 -16.37
N ARG A 64 31.49 -25.74 -17.62
CA ARG A 64 32.13 -26.45 -18.73
C ARG A 64 33.16 -25.51 -19.36
#